data_AF-A0A2V9Y3Q5-F1
#
_entry.id   AF-A0A2V9Y3Q5-F1
#
_cell.length_a   1.000
_cell.length_b   1.000
_cell.length_c   1.000
_cell.angle_alpha   90.00
_cell.angle_beta   90.00
_cell.angle_gamma   90.00
#
_symmetry.space_group_name_H-M   'P 1'
#
loop_
_entity.id
_entity.type
_entity.pdbx_description
1 polymer ?
#
loop_
_entity_poly.entity_id
_entity_poly.type
_entity_poly.pdbx_seq_one_letter_code
_entity_poly.pdbx_strand_id
1 'polypeptide(L)'
;MYKEVTAKGSTGRVCADWTGFAMVNTVKAALRVIVYILVICLCHETIHAASEKERCDDPCGKSTAWNEFNVFELKVTMPQKTGYESWHGRFDKESSDIQIDVETFDGQRTTHGKILLVGGRVMATQGPITEPGYEIDALDAPVLEQRLVTSLLGRVLPDGPTRVEAVRTIDFTDEKTGIQFATPSAQGFIPAPWHVTGEVKLAGPDDIKYQLTLTATIKQQSPASSQGYVATFTGRLSKEASVKIDDALPLEGWNLFGLGVQKRKGSGGTTFDYSAAPATTLYKIVADIRKKIAEDDYPGEPDPSNNFTGFWKEDCEQAFGLQIMPYGKDGKYSVTFCGPGGCGTAGEDGKNTFITKDPDYEVVSESKIKVRNVDNGWDTYYRCTRDTHLILKYKQQ
;
A
#
# COMPACT_ATOMS: atom_id res chain seq x y z
N MET A 1 -55.07 -15.00 55.16
CA MET A 1 -53.73 -15.16 55.75
C MET A 1 -52.76 -15.45 54.63
N TYR A 2 -51.76 -14.57 54.52
CA TYR A 2 -50.60 -14.46 53.64
C TYR A 2 -50.48 -15.32 52.36
N LYS A 3 -50.55 -14.60 51.23
CA LYS A 3 -50.17 -15.01 49.87
C LYS A 3 -48.69 -14.69 49.62
N GLU A 4 -48.02 -15.58 48.91
CA GLU A 4 -46.70 -15.39 48.29
C GLU A 4 -46.71 -14.19 47.32
N VAL A 5 -45.62 -13.43 47.34
CA VAL A 5 -45.33 -12.35 46.38
C VAL A 5 -43.98 -12.62 45.74
N THR A 6 -43.99 -12.85 44.43
CA THR A 6 -42.87 -12.75 43.50
C THR A 6 -42.36 -11.31 43.40
N ALA A 7 -41.02 -11.12 43.41
CA ALA A 7 -40.39 -9.86 43.04
C ALA A 7 -39.33 -10.08 41.95
N LYS A 8 -39.52 -9.38 40.81
CA LYS A 8 -38.55 -9.14 39.75
C LYS A 8 -37.51 -8.11 40.25
N GLY A 9 -36.23 -8.45 40.15
CA GLY A 9 -35.12 -7.53 40.43
C GLY A 9 -34.50 -6.97 39.15
N SER A 10 -34.61 -5.66 38.97
CA SER A 10 -33.83 -4.86 38.05
C SER A 10 -32.45 -4.57 38.66
N THR A 11 -31.38 -4.79 37.89
CA THR A 11 -30.02 -4.38 38.30
C THR A 11 -29.51 -3.31 37.34
N GLY A 12 -29.64 -2.05 37.76
CA GLY A 12 -28.77 -0.97 37.31
C GLY A 12 -27.37 -1.20 37.88
N ARG A 13 -26.33 -0.97 37.06
CA ARG A 13 -24.95 -1.08 37.48
C ARG A 13 -24.35 0.31 37.69
N VAL A 14 -23.89 0.48 38.92
CA VAL A 14 -23.22 1.62 39.52
C VAL A 14 -21.80 1.75 38.97
N CYS A 15 -21.38 2.99 38.72
CA CYS A 15 -19.99 3.37 38.48
C CYS A 15 -19.14 3.09 39.73
N ALA A 16 -18.04 2.35 39.58
CA ALA A 16 -17.02 2.24 40.61
C ALA A 16 -15.73 2.88 40.09
N ASP A 17 -15.38 4.00 40.71
CA ASP A 17 -14.03 4.53 40.77
C ASP A 17 -13.10 3.52 41.45
N TRP A 18 -11.93 3.29 40.85
CA TRP A 18 -10.75 2.77 41.53
C TRP A 18 -9.53 3.58 41.08
N THR A 19 -9.07 4.44 41.97
CA THR A 19 -7.76 5.09 41.92
C THR A 19 -6.72 4.20 42.59
N GLY A 20 -5.56 4.07 41.94
CA GLY A 20 -4.28 3.82 42.61
C GLY A 20 -3.65 2.45 42.40
N PHE A 21 -2.75 2.34 41.41
CA PHE A 21 -1.42 1.75 41.61
C PHE A 21 -0.42 2.36 40.60
N ALA A 22 0.80 2.57 41.07
CA ALA A 22 1.79 3.50 40.54
C ALA A 22 2.64 2.97 39.36
N MET A 23 3.09 3.94 38.55
CA MET A 23 4.33 4.02 37.75
C MET A 23 5.07 2.72 37.40
N VAL A 24 5.09 2.37 36.10
CA VAL A 24 6.31 2.06 35.33
C VAL A 24 6.07 2.39 33.84
N ASN A 25 6.94 3.24 33.28
CA ASN A 25 7.30 3.46 31.88
C ASN A 25 6.38 4.22 30.91
N THR A 26 6.74 5.50 30.84
CA THR A 26 6.63 6.52 29.79
C THR A 26 7.19 6.10 28.42
N VAL A 27 6.69 6.77 27.37
CA VAL A 27 7.22 6.89 25.99
C VAL A 27 6.93 5.71 25.05
N LYS A 28 5.82 5.82 24.30
CA LYS A 28 5.60 5.35 22.90
C LYS A 28 4.11 5.52 22.53
N ALA A 29 3.68 6.77 22.45
CA ALA A 29 2.37 7.14 21.94
C ALA A 29 2.55 8.30 20.97
N ALA A 30 3.26 8.06 19.86
CA ALA A 30 3.55 9.11 18.88
C ALA A 30 3.76 8.57 17.45
N LEU A 31 3.02 7.55 17.04
CA LEU A 31 2.60 7.41 15.65
C LEU A 31 1.06 7.38 15.62
N ARG A 32 0.47 8.58 15.64
CA ARG A 32 -0.88 8.79 15.12
C ARG A 32 -0.79 9.80 14.01
N VAL A 33 -0.07 9.43 12.96
CA VAL A 33 -0.52 9.76 11.61
C VAL A 33 -1.62 8.75 11.35
N ILE A 34 -2.88 9.20 11.30
CA ILE A 34 -4.02 8.31 11.10
C ILE A 34 -3.94 7.79 9.66
N VAL A 35 -3.37 6.60 9.49
CA VAL A 35 -3.61 5.75 8.33
C VAL A 35 -5.08 5.34 8.41
N TYR A 36 -5.89 5.83 7.47
CA TYR A 36 -7.32 5.53 7.44
C TYR A 36 -7.54 4.12 6.85
N ILE A 37 -7.86 3.15 7.70
CA ILE A 37 -8.51 1.90 7.27
C ILE A 37 -10.03 2.13 7.32
N LEU A 38 -10.66 2.16 6.16
CA LEU A 38 -12.10 2.32 6.01
C LEU A 38 -12.79 0.98 6.33
N VAL A 39 -13.38 0.84 7.53
CA VAL A 39 -14.25 -0.29 7.88
C VAL A 39 -15.70 0.12 7.63
N ILE A 40 -16.27 -0.30 6.51
CA ILE A 40 -17.73 -0.22 6.27
C ILE A 40 -18.33 -1.57 6.64
N CYS A 41 -19.14 -1.61 7.69
CA CYS A 41 -20.03 -2.74 8.00
C CYS A 41 -21.49 -2.27 7.99
N LEU A 42 -22.29 -3.02 7.25
CA LEU A 42 -23.62 -2.75 6.71
C LEU A 42 -24.72 -2.43 7.74
N CYS A 43 -25.54 -1.43 7.43
CA CYS A 43 -27.00 -1.48 7.60
C CYS A 43 -27.66 -1.00 6.30
N HIS A 44 -28.62 -1.79 5.81
CA HIS A 44 -29.37 -1.57 4.57
C HIS A 44 -30.23 -0.29 4.67
N GLU A 45 -30.09 0.62 3.70
CA GLU A 45 -31.16 1.12 2.82
C GLU A 45 -30.55 2.05 1.75
N THR A 46 -30.81 1.72 0.48
CA THR A 46 -30.61 2.54 -0.75
C THR A 46 -29.41 3.50 -0.81
N ILE A 47 -28.18 2.96 -0.74
CA ILE A 47 -27.01 3.69 -1.23
C ILE A 47 -27.08 3.68 -2.76
N HIS A 48 -27.55 4.79 -3.34
CA HIS A 48 -27.18 5.13 -4.70
C HIS A 48 -25.66 5.09 -4.77
N ALA A 49 -25.13 4.36 -5.74
CA ALA A 49 -23.76 4.48 -6.19
C ALA A 49 -23.54 5.89 -6.73
N ALA A 50 -23.46 6.88 -5.84
CA ALA A 50 -22.83 8.15 -6.11
C ALA A 50 -21.35 7.82 -6.21
N SER A 51 -20.89 7.60 -7.43
CA SER A 51 -19.48 7.52 -7.76
C SER A 51 -18.76 8.66 -7.04
N GLU A 52 -17.73 8.33 -6.28
CA GLU A 52 -16.84 9.26 -5.57
C GLU A 52 -15.95 10.02 -6.58
N LYS A 53 -16.58 10.57 -7.63
CA LYS A 53 -16.00 11.09 -8.86
C LYS A 53 -15.91 12.62 -8.85
N GLU A 54 -16.06 13.25 -7.68
CA GLU A 54 -16.28 14.70 -7.55
C GLU A 54 -15.27 15.42 -6.61
N ARG A 55 -14.07 14.87 -6.36
CA ARG A 55 -13.06 15.56 -5.51
C ARG A 55 -11.70 15.86 -6.14
N CYS A 56 -11.49 15.52 -7.41
CA CYS A 56 -10.24 15.84 -8.10
C CYS A 56 -10.50 16.22 -9.56
N ASP A 57 -10.96 17.45 -9.81
CA ASP A 57 -10.79 18.04 -11.14
C ASP A 57 -9.29 18.41 -11.28
N ASP A 58 -8.56 17.60 -12.05
CA ASP A 58 -7.13 17.70 -12.40
C ASP A 58 -6.10 17.10 -11.41
N PRO A 59 -5.25 16.21 -11.93
CA PRO A 59 -5.42 14.78 -11.93
C PRO A 59 -4.67 14.20 -10.73
N CYS A 60 -5.42 13.74 -9.76
CA CYS A 60 -4.90 12.90 -8.68
C CYS A 60 -4.10 11.74 -9.31
N GLY A 61 -2.79 11.73 -9.07
CA GLY A 61 -1.89 10.65 -9.52
C GLY A 61 -1.21 10.77 -10.90
N LYS A 62 -1.24 11.91 -11.63
CA LYS A 62 -0.33 12.03 -12.80
C LYS A 62 1.12 12.12 -12.32
N SER A 63 1.99 11.30 -12.94
CA SER A 63 3.42 11.42 -12.72
C SER A 63 3.90 12.81 -13.13
N THR A 64 4.73 13.43 -12.29
CA THR A 64 5.40 14.68 -12.60
C THR A 64 6.80 14.39 -13.14
N ALA A 65 7.43 15.34 -13.81
CA ALA A 65 8.83 15.20 -14.24
C ALA A 65 9.77 14.99 -13.04
N TRP A 66 9.38 15.42 -11.84
CA TRP A 66 10.14 15.25 -10.60
C TRP A 66 10.22 13.79 -10.11
N ASN A 67 9.40 12.89 -10.66
CA ASN A 67 9.48 11.46 -10.34
C ASN A 67 10.61 10.73 -11.08
N GLU A 68 11.40 11.43 -11.91
CA GLU A 68 12.55 10.84 -12.61
C GLU A 68 13.78 10.66 -11.72
N PHE A 69 13.83 11.34 -10.57
CA PHE A 69 14.91 11.17 -9.61
C PHE A 69 14.75 9.85 -8.86
N ASN A 70 15.84 9.10 -8.76
CA ASN A 70 15.85 7.81 -8.08
C ASN A 70 16.65 7.80 -6.78
N VAL A 71 17.19 8.95 -6.37
CA VAL A 71 17.82 9.15 -5.06
C VAL A 71 17.23 10.40 -4.41
N PHE A 72 16.89 10.31 -3.13
CA PHE A 72 16.40 11.44 -2.35
C PHE A 72 17.02 11.49 -0.96
N GLU A 73 17.33 12.71 -0.51
CA GLU A 73 17.50 13.04 0.90
C GLU A 73 16.29 13.88 1.30
N LEU A 74 15.62 13.54 2.40
CA LEU A 74 14.44 14.26 2.87
C LEU A 74 14.44 14.32 4.40
N LYS A 75 14.43 15.53 4.92
CA LYS A 75 14.21 15.84 6.33
C LYS A 75 12.89 16.59 6.50
N VAL A 76 12.06 16.11 7.43
CA VAL A 76 10.77 16.69 7.78
C VAL A 76 10.79 17.18 9.22
N THR A 77 10.33 18.40 9.41
CA THR A 77 10.09 19.00 10.73
C THR A 77 8.70 19.61 10.79
N MET A 78 8.02 19.46 11.93
CA MET A 78 6.71 20.06 12.18
C MET A 78 6.81 20.95 13.41
N PRO A 79 6.45 22.25 13.38
CA PRO A 79 6.62 23.15 14.52
C PRO A 79 5.91 22.71 15.82
N GLN A 80 4.83 21.92 15.68
CA GLN A 80 4.04 21.41 16.81
C GLN A 80 4.65 20.15 17.44
N LYS A 81 5.73 19.59 16.87
CA LYS A 81 6.42 18.40 17.37
C LYS A 81 7.88 18.73 17.65
N THR A 82 8.38 18.28 18.79
CA THR A 82 9.82 18.31 19.04
C THR A 82 10.47 17.20 18.22
N GLY A 83 11.48 17.54 17.42
CA GLY A 83 12.27 16.56 16.69
C GLY A 83 12.18 16.65 15.16
N TYR A 84 12.61 15.59 14.50
CA TYR A 84 12.57 15.45 13.04
C TYR A 84 12.57 13.99 12.60
N GLU A 85 12.13 13.77 11.37
CA GLU A 85 12.35 12.54 10.62
C GLU A 85 13.24 12.86 9.42
N SER A 86 14.20 12.00 9.13
CA SER A 86 15.15 12.16 8.04
C SER A 86 15.38 10.84 7.35
N TRP A 87 15.37 10.86 6.03
CA TRP A 87 15.53 9.70 5.19
C TRP A 87 16.51 9.99 4.07
N HIS A 88 17.32 8.99 3.73
CA HIS A 88 18.07 8.95 2.49
C HIS A 88 17.68 7.68 1.76
N GLY A 89 16.96 7.82 0.65
CA GLY A 89 16.43 6.67 -0.06
C GLY A 89 16.82 6.61 -1.54
N ARG A 90 16.78 5.40 -2.06
CA ARG A 90 17.09 5.05 -3.45
C ARG A 90 16.02 4.12 -4.01
N PHE A 91 15.62 4.33 -5.25
CA PHE A 91 14.56 3.58 -5.93
C PHE A 91 15.04 3.02 -7.26
N ASP A 92 15.25 1.71 -7.35
CA ASP A 92 15.58 1.08 -8.62
C ASP A 92 14.30 0.65 -9.34
N LYS A 93 13.94 1.35 -10.42
CA LYS A 93 12.71 1.05 -11.16
C LYS A 93 12.78 -0.29 -11.89
N GLU A 94 13.96 -0.69 -12.36
CA GLU A 94 14.12 -1.91 -13.15
C GLU A 94 13.97 -3.15 -12.29
N SER A 95 14.61 -3.18 -11.12
CA SER A 95 14.50 -4.29 -10.18
C SER A 95 13.38 -4.12 -9.16
N SER A 96 12.66 -3.00 -9.16
CA SER A 96 11.68 -2.63 -8.13
C SER A 96 12.27 -2.65 -6.71
N ASP A 97 13.54 -2.27 -6.58
CA ASP A 97 14.20 -2.21 -5.28
C ASP A 97 14.02 -0.84 -4.63
N ILE A 98 13.94 -0.81 -3.30
CA ILE A 98 13.99 0.41 -2.49
C ILE A 98 15.02 0.22 -1.39
N GLN A 99 15.86 1.22 -1.16
CA GLN A 99 16.79 1.27 -0.03
C GLN A 99 16.54 2.58 0.71
N ILE A 100 16.38 2.54 2.04
CA ILE A 100 16.18 3.75 2.85
C ILE A 100 17.01 3.67 4.12
N ASP A 101 17.90 4.64 4.31
CA ASP A 101 18.49 4.93 5.61
C ASP A 101 17.55 5.84 6.38
N VAL A 102 17.22 5.47 7.62
CA VAL A 102 16.25 6.16 8.48
C VAL A 102 16.98 6.78 9.67
N GLU A 103 16.69 8.03 9.95
CA GLU A 103 17.05 8.71 11.18
C GLU A 103 15.85 9.48 11.74
N THR A 104 15.48 9.20 12.98
CA THR A 104 14.39 9.88 13.67
C THR A 104 14.88 10.43 14.99
N PHE A 105 14.58 11.69 15.28
CA PHE A 105 14.81 12.31 16.58
C PHE A 105 13.47 12.72 17.17
N ASP A 106 13.14 12.24 18.37
CA ASP A 106 11.86 12.49 19.05
C ASP A 106 11.92 13.66 20.07
N GLY A 107 13.02 14.41 20.09
CA GLY A 107 13.31 15.43 21.09
C GLY A 107 14.15 14.94 22.27
N GLN A 108 14.30 13.63 22.45
CA GLN A 108 15.10 13.03 23.51
C GLN A 108 16.17 12.09 22.96
N ARG A 109 15.81 11.25 21.99
CA ARG A 109 16.66 10.20 21.45
C ARG A 109 16.64 10.20 19.93
N THR A 110 17.82 9.99 19.36
CA THR A 110 17.96 9.66 17.94
C THR A 110 17.92 8.14 17.76
N THR A 111 17.10 7.69 16.82
CA THR A 111 17.00 6.31 16.38
C THR A 111 17.45 6.22 14.93
N HIS A 112 18.24 5.19 14.63
CA HIS A 112 18.69 4.89 13.28
C HIS A 112 18.16 3.52 12.86
N GLY A 113 17.92 3.37 11.56
CA GLY A 113 17.60 2.09 10.97
C GLY A 113 17.80 2.09 9.47
N LYS A 114 17.53 0.94 8.87
CA LYS A 114 17.61 0.72 7.43
C LYS A 114 16.39 -0.07 6.97
N ILE A 115 15.94 0.22 5.77
CA ILE A 115 14.85 -0.48 5.10
C ILE A 115 15.33 -0.90 3.71
N LEU A 116 15.08 -2.14 3.35
CA LEU A 116 15.19 -2.64 1.99
C LEU A 116 13.80 -3.10 1.54
N LEU A 117 13.44 -2.83 0.30
CA LEU A 117 12.37 -3.54 -0.41
C LEU A 117 13.03 -4.17 -1.62
N VAL A 118 12.94 -5.49 -1.74
CA VAL A 118 13.56 -6.25 -2.83
C VAL A 118 12.46 -6.71 -3.77
N GLY A 119 12.57 -6.34 -5.05
CA GLY A 119 11.59 -6.74 -6.06
C GLY A 119 10.16 -6.28 -5.79
N GLY A 120 9.95 -5.27 -4.96
CA GLY A 120 8.62 -4.82 -4.55
C GLY A 120 7.84 -5.78 -3.64
N ARG A 121 8.44 -6.91 -3.21
CA ARG A 121 7.70 -8.03 -2.57
C ARG A 121 8.21 -8.43 -1.19
N VAL A 122 9.50 -8.27 -0.91
CA VAL A 122 10.07 -8.61 0.40
C VAL A 122 10.72 -7.38 1.00
N MET A 123 10.21 -6.96 2.14
CA MET A 123 10.76 -5.86 2.93
C MET A 123 11.71 -6.43 3.99
N ALA A 124 12.87 -5.80 4.16
CA ALA A 124 13.82 -6.09 5.24
C ALA A 124 14.04 -4.83 6.07
N THR A 125 14.05 -4.94 7.40
CA THR A 125 14.36 -3.81 8.28
C THR A 125 15.48 -4.13 9.26
N GLN A 126 16.26 -3.11 9.61
CA GLN A 126 17.30 -3.19 10.62
C GLN A 126 17.24 -1.96 11.54
N GLY A 127 17.43 -2.17 12.85
CA GLY A 127 17.28 -1.13 13.87
C GLY A 127 15.86 -1.02 14.42
N PRO A 128 15.64 -0.27 15.52
CA PRO A 128 14.35 -0.20 16.20
C PRO A 128 13.42 0.83 15.54
N ILE A 129 13.17 0.68 14.24
CA ILE A 129 12.38 1.59 13.41
C ILE A 129 10.99 1.06 13.03
N THR A 130 10.63 -0.14 13.49
CA THR A 130 9.32 -0.77 13.23
C THR A 130 8.57 -1.05 14.54
N GLU A 131 7.25 -1.02 14.46
CA GLU A 131 6.35 -1.47 15.52
C GLU A 131 5.65 -2.78 15.09
N PRO A 132 5.53 -3.79 15.98
CA PRO A 132 4.85 -5.03 15.65
C PRO A 132 3.42 -4.81 15.15
N GLY A 133 3.10 -5.36 13.97
CA GLY A 133 1.80 -5.22 13.31
C GLY A 133 1.62 -3.96 12.45
N TYR A 134 2.61 -3.05 12.47
CA TYR A 134 2.68 -1.80 11.72
C TYR A 134 4.03 -1.67 10.98
N GLU A 135 4.64 -2.79 10.63
CA GLU A 135 6.00 -2.78 10.06
C GLU A 135 6.06 -2.07 8.71
N ILE A 136 4.97 -2.13 7.92
CA ILE A 136 4.88 -1.46 6.61
C ILE A 136 4.89 0.07 6.74
N ASP A 137 4.44 0.62 7.87
CA ASP A 137 4.39 2.07 8.12
C ASP A 137 5.80 2.69 8.07
N ALA A 138 6.84 1.92 8.43
CA ALA A 138 8.22 2.36 8.36
C ALA A 138 8.67 2.63 6.91
N LEU A 139 8.15 1.85 5.94
CA LEU A 139 8.38 2.07 4.51
C LEU A 139 7.43 3.13 3.95
N ASP A 140 6.16 3.13 4.37
CA ASP A 140 5.17 4.06 3.85
C ASP A 140 5.50 5.51 4.17
N ALA A 141 5.93 5.81 5.40
CA ALA A 141 6.25 7.17 5.82
C ALA A 141 7.23 7.90 4.87
N PRO A 142 8.45 7.41 4.62
CA PRO A 142 9.38 8.08 3.70
C PRO A 142 8.86 8.16 2.26
N VAL A 143 8.17 7.12 1.78
CA VAL A 143 7.66 7.09 0.40
C VAL A 143 6.50 8.07 0.20
N LEU A 144 5.59 8.17 1.17
CA LEU A 144 4.49 9.12 1.17
C LEU A 144 4.99 10.57 1.22
N GLU A 145 5.93 10.87 2.12
CA GLU A 145 6.47 12.22 2.25
C GLU A 145 7.28 12.63 1.00
N GLN A 146 8.04 11.70 0.41
CA GLN A 146 8.70 11.93 -0.87
C GLN A 146 7.69 12.19 -2.00
N ARG A 147 6.58 11.42 -2.06
CA ARG A 147 5.50 11.65 -3.05
C ARG A 147 4.80 12.99 -2.84
N LEU A 148 4.63 13.43 -1.59
CA LEU A 148 4.09 14.75 -1.28
C LEU A 148 5.03 15.84 -1.80
N VAL A 149 6.33 15.74 -1.53
CA VAL A 149 7.34 16.70 -2.02
C VAL A 149 7.38 16.76 -3.55
N THR A 150 7.43 15.63 -4.26
CA THR A 150 7.45 15.65 -5.73
C THR A 150 6.13 16.14 -6.34
N SER A 151 5.01 15.95 -5.63
CA SER A 151 3.71 16.53 -6.01
C SER A 151 3.70 18.05 -5.84
N LEU A 152 4.22 18.57 -4.72
CA LEU A 152 4.39 20.01 -4.49
C LEU A 152 5.26 20.62 -5.59
N LEU A 153 6.43 20.04 -5.84
CA LEU A 153 7.35 20.51 -6.89
C LEU A 153 6.72 20.48 -8.28
N GLY A 154 5.96 19.43 -8.62
CA GLY A 154 5.24 19.36 -9.88
C GLY A 154 4.11 20.38 -10.04
N ARG A 155 3.53 20.85 -8.92
CA ARG A 155 2.55 21.94 -8.93
C ARG A 155 3.20 23.31 -9.07
N VAL A 156 4.27 23.57 -8.32
CA VAL A 156 4.93 24.89 -8.30
C VAL A 156 5.90 25.11 -9.47
N LEU A 157 6.46 24.04 -10.01
CA LEU A 157 7.42 24.02 -11.12
C LEU A 157 7.02 22.93 -12.12
N PRO A 158 5.90 23.12 -12.84
CA PRO A 158 5.30 22.10 -13.71
C PRO A 158 6.18 21.72 -14.90
N ASP A 159 7.05 22.62 -15.36
CA ASP A 159 8.00 22.36 -16.44
C ASP A 159 9.15 21.41 -16.03
N GLY A 160 9.21 21.03 -14.75
CA GLY A 160 10.16 20.03 -14.25
C GLY A 160 11.53 20.58 -13.85
N PRO A 161 12.45 19.68 -13.44
CA PRO A 161 13.75 20.05 -12.87
C PRO A 161 14.69 20.74 -13.88
N THR A 162 14.55 20.45 -15.18
CA THR A 162 15.43 21.01 -16.23
C THR A 162 15.30 22.52 -16.41
N ARG A 163 14.28 23.16 -15.82
CA ARG A 163 14.08 24.63 -15.83
C ARG A 163 14.67 25.34 -14.61
N VAL A 164 15.23 24.61 -13.66
CA VAL A 164 15.89 25.18 -12.48
C VAL A 164 17.34 25.49 -12.82
N GLU A 165 17.55 26.63 -13.49
CA GLU A 165 18.90 27.09 -13.90
C GLU A 165 19.59 27.95 -12.82
N ALA A 166 18.79 28.50 -11.91
CA ALA A 166 19.22 29.33 -10.79
C ALA A 166 18.33 29.07 -9.57
N VAL A 167 18.63 29.69 -8.43
CA VAL A 167 17.76 29.65 -7.25
C VAL A 167 16.36 30.18 -7.63
N ARG A 168 15.34 29.37 -7.38
CA ARG A 168 13.92 29.70 -7.55
C ARG A 168 13.30 29.83 -6.17
N THR A 169 12.87 31.04 -5.83
CA THR A 169 12.01 31.27 -4.67
C THR A 169 10.60 30.79 -4.99
N ILE A 170 10.00 30.05 -4.06
CA ILE A 170 8.64 29.53 -4.14
C ILE A 170 7.77 30.31 -3.17
N ASP A 171 6.63 30.76 -3.67
CA ASP A 171 5.51 31.33 -2.93
C ASP A 171 4.28 31.03 -3.78
N PHE A 172 3.54 29.97 -3.40
CA PHE A 172 2.45 29.43 -4.21
C PHE A 172 1.29 28.99 -3.33
N THR A 173 0.07 29.32 -3.78
CA THR A 173 -1.17 28.93 -3.11
C THR A 173 -2.09 28.25 -4.11
N ASP A 174 -2.68 27.13 -3.71
CA ASP A 174 -3.79 26.50 -4.43
C ASP A 174 -5.05 26.54 -3.56
N GLU A 175 -6.01 27.36 -4.00
CA GLU A 175 -7.28 27.58 -3.31
C GLU A 175 -8.33 26.52 -3.64
N LYS A 176 -8.10 25.69 -4.67
CA LYS A 176 -9.16 24.87 -5.27
C LYS A 176 -8.84 23.39 -5.28
N THR A 177 -7.59 23.03 -5.54
CA THR A 177 -7.21 21.65 -5.79
C THR A 177 -6.35 21.12 -4.64
N GLY A 178 -6.79 20.04 -3.99
CA GLY A 178 -6.01 19.36 -2.97
C GLY A 178 -4.86 18.52 -3.56
N ILE A 179 -3.99 18.00 -2.68
CA ILE A 179 -2.89 17.11 -3.05
C ILE A 179 -3.17 15.72 -2.48
N GLN A 180 -3.37 14.73 -3.34
CA GLN A 180 -3.46 13.32 -2.95
C GLN A 180 -2.14 12.61 -3.25
N PHE A 181 -1.69 11.77 -2.33
CA PHE A 181 -0.49 10.94 -2.47
C PHE A 181 -0.73 9.62 -1.76
N ALA A 182 -0.19 8.53 -2.30
CA ALA A 182 -0.47 7.19 -1.79
C ALA A 182 0.69 6.23 -2.04
N THR A 183 0.78 5.18 -1.24
CA THR A 183 1.48 3.91 -1.50
C THR A 183 0.41 2.82 -1.70
N PRO A 184 0.78 1.56 -2.01
CA PRO A 184 -0.20 0.48 -2.05
C PRO A 184 -0.93 0.22 -0.72
N SER A 185 -0.32 0.56 0.42
CA SER A 185 -0.87 0.33 1.77
C SER A 185 -1.42 1.56 2.47
N ALA A 186 -1.02 2.77 2.07
CA ALA A 186 -1.38 3.99 2.77
C ALA A 186 -1.66 5.15 1.82
N GLN A 187 -2.42 6.14 2.28
CA GLN A 187 -2.68 7.36 1.52
C GLN A 187 -2.73 8.59 2.42
N GLY A 188 -2.41 9.73 1.83
CA GLY A 188 -2.53 11.04 2.43
C GLY A 188 -3.24 12.03 1.50
N PHE A 189 -3.82 13.06 2.11
CA PHE A 189 -4.49 14.13 1.39
C PHE A 189 -4.28 15.48 2.09
N ILE A 190 -3.79 16.47 1.34
CA ILE A 190 -3.75 17.88 1.76
C ILE A 190 -4.93 18.59 1.09
N PRO A 191 -5.98 18.98 1.83
CA PRO A 191 -7.09 19.71 1.24
C PRO A 191 -6.68 21.12 0.83
N ALA A 192 -7.34 21.66 -0.18
CA ALA A 192 -7.32 23.09 -0.41
C ALA A 192 -8.13 23.85 0.69
N PRO A 193 -7.75 25.09 1.03
CA PRO A 193 -6.57 25.79 0.53
C PRO A 193 -5.28 25.29 1.19
N TRP A 194 -4.22 25.25 0.40
CA TRP A 194 -2.86 25.00 0.88
C TRP A 194 -1.88 25.98 0.24
N HIS A 195 -0.78 26.24 0.94
CA HIS A 195 0.22 27.21 0.56
C HIS A 195 1.61 26.64 0.81
N VAL A 196 2.55 26.89 -0.11
CA VAL A 196 3.93 26.45 0.01
C VAL A 196 4.87 27.61 -0.27
N THR A 197 5.88 27.76 0.59
CA THR A 197 6.96 28.74 0.44
C THR A 197 8.31 28.05 0.48
N GLY A 198 9.35 28.71 -0.04
CA GLY A 198 10.72 28.24 0.14
C GLY A 198 11.64 28.50 -1.04
N GLU A 199 12.60 27.61 -1.26
CA GLU A 199 13.54 27.69 -2.37
C GLU A 199 13.84 26.33 -2.99
N VAL A 200 14.12 26.34 -4.30
CA VAL A 200 14.63 25.22 -5.07
C VAL A 200 15.85 25.70 -5.85
N LYS A 201 16.93 24.93 -5.86
CA LYS A 201 18.15 25.29 -6.60
C LYS A 201 18.88 24.10 -7.17
N LEU A 202 19.52 24.32 -8.30
CA LEU A 202 20.46 23.38 -8.89
C LEU A 202 21.71 23.27 -8.01
N ALA A 203 22.08 22.05 -7.66
CA ALA A 203 23.32 21.73 -6.96
C ALA A 203 24.33 20.97 -7.86
N GLY A 204 23.86 20.46 -9.00
CA GLY A 204 24.64 19.81 -10.05
C GLY A 204 23.74 19.43 -11.24
N PRO A 205 24.27 18.88 -12.35
CA PRO A 205 23.51 18.60 -13.57
C PRO A 205 22.23 17.77 -13.37
N ASP A 206 22.25 16.81 -12.45
CA ASP A 206 21.12 15.97 -12.07
C ASP A 206 20.88 16.01 -10.56
N ASP A 207 21.05 17.18 -9.96
CA ASP A 207 20.99 17.35 -8.51
C ASP A 207 20.27 18.64 -8.14
N ILE A 208 19.15 18.50 -7.44
CA ILE A 208 18.29 19.60 -6.99
C ILE A 208 18.24 19.60 -5.47
N LYS A 209 18.53 20.75 -4.86
CA LYS A 209 18.26 21.00 -3.44
C LYS A 209 17.00 21.81 -3.26
N TYR A 210 16.25 21.50 -2.21
CA TYR A 210 15.03 22.21 -1.88
C TYR A 210 14.90 22.43 -0.37
N GLN A 211 14.21 23.51 -0.03
CA GLN A 211 13.65 23.76 1.29
C GLN A 211 12.24 24.33 1.08
N LEU A 212 11.22 23.60 1.51
CA LEU A 212 9.81 23.94 1.31
C LEU A 212 9.11 23.96 2.67
N THR A 213 8.22 24.92 2.90
CA THR A 213 7.31 24.94 4.04
C THR A 213 5.89 24.92 3.52
N LEU A 214 5.17 23.84 3.80
CA LEU A 214 3.77 23.65 3.46
C LEU A 214 2.90 24.07 4.65
N THR A 215 1.87 24.87 4.38
CA THR A 215 0.81 25.21 5.32
C THR A 215 -0.55 24.82 4.73
N ALA A 216 -1.41 24.19 5.54
CA ALA A 216 -2.76 23.79 5.14
C ALA A 216 -3.69 23.70 6.36
N THR A 217 -5.00 23.55 6.14
CA THR A 217 -5.96 23.27 7.21
C THR A 217 -6.53 21.86 7.05
N ILE A 218 -6.19 20.94 7.96
CA ILE A 218 -6.68 19.56 7.88
C ILE A 218 -7.86 19.40 8.85
N LYS A 219 -9.01 18.98 8.33
CA LYS A 219 -10.19 18.63 9.15
C LYS A 219 -9.98 17.26 9.78
N GLN A 220 -10.03 17.17 11.11
CA GLN A 220 -10.12 15.87 11.79
C GLN A 220 -11.58 15.38 11.82
N GLN A 221 -11.80 14.11 12.20
CA GLN A 221 -13.11 13.43 12.23
C GLN A 221 -14.19 14.15 13.08
N SER A 222 -13.82 15.12 13.93
CA SER A 222 -14.76 16.01 14.60
C SER A 222 -14.83 17.37 13.89
N PRO A 223 -16.04 17.87 13.54
CA PRO A 223 -16.23 19.19 12.93
C PRO A 223 -15.63 20.36 13.73
N ALA A 224 -15.36 20.15 15.03
CA ALA A 224 -14.83 21.15 15.96
C ALA A 224 -13.29 21.20 16.04
N SER A 225 -12.56 20.34 15.32
CA SER A 225 -11.10 20.26 15.39
C SER A 225 -10.47 20.30 13.99
N SER A 226 -10.57 21.45 13.32
CA SER A 226 -9.65 21.80 12.25
C SER A 226 -8.29 22.16 12.87
N GLN A 227 -7.23 21.45 12.49
CA GLN A 227 -5.88 21.78 12.94
C GLN A 227 -5.09 22.34 11.77
N GLY A 228 -4.39 23.45 12.02
CA GLY A 228 -3.38 23.96 11.09
C GLY A 228 -2.26 22.95 10.93
N TYR A 229 -2.01 22.53 9.70
CA TYR A 229 -0.89 21.70 9.31
C TYR A 229 0.24 22.60 8.86
N VAL A 230 1.42 22.43 9.45
CA VAL A 230 2.65 23.11 9.04
C VAL A 230 3.77 22.08 9.05
N ALA A 231 4.42 21.89 7.91
CA ALA A 231 5.57 21.01 7.77
C ALA A 231 6.64 21.68 6.91
N THR A 232 7.89 21.57 7.34
CA THR A 232 9.06 22.00 6.57
C THR A 232 9.80 20.76 6.06
N PHE A 233 10.01 20.72 4.75
CA PHE A 233 10.72 19.69 4.01
C PHE A 233 12.05 20.28 3.55
N THR A 234 13.16 19.68 3.94
CA THR A 234 14.49 20.08 3.45
C THR A 234 15.16 18.86 2.86
N GLY A 235 15.72 18.98 1.67
CA GLY A 235 16.26 17.80 1.03
C GLY A 235 16.97 18.03 -0.29
N ARG A 236 17.21 16.90 -0.94
CA ARG A 236 17.95 16.78 -2.19
C ARG A 236 17.30 15.70 -3.05
N LEU A 237 17.21 15.94 -4.35
CA LEU A 237 16.82 14.93 -5.35
C LEU A 237 17.99 14.76 -6.31
N SER A 238 18.36 13.52 -6.60
CA SER A 238 19.44 13.24 -7.56
C SER A 238 19.20 11.97 -8.37
N LYS A 239 19.95 11.83 -9.47
CA LYS A 239 19.95 10.62 -10.30
C LYS A 239 21.23 9.83 -10.12
N GLU A 240 21.09 8.52 -10.04
CA GLU A 240 22.19 7.56 -10.03
C GLU A 240 21.89 6.45 -11.04
N ALA A 241 22.89 6.03 -11.82
CA ALA A 241 22.65 5.14 -12.96
C ALA A 241 22.15 3.74 -12.57
N SER A 242 22.56 3.24 -11.40
CA SER A 242 22.08 1.97 -10.87
C SER A 242 22.06 2.05 -9.35
N VAL A 243 20.91 1.77 -8.76
CA VAL A 243 20.72 1.74 -7.30
C VAL A 243 20.13 0.41 -6.84
N LYS A 244 20.23 -0.62 -7.69
CA LYS A 244 19.87 -2.00 -7.39
C LYS A 244 20.60 -2.47 -6.14
N ILE A 245 19.90 -3.18 -5.27
CA ILE A 245 20.49 -3.77 -4.07
C ILE A 245 21.45 -4.89 -4.50
N ASP A 246 22.66 -4.92 -3.94
CA ASP A 246 23.63 -5.98 -4.22
C ASP A 246 23.06 -7.36 -3.86
N ASP A 247 23.10 -8.28 -4.83
CA ASP A 247 22.62 -9.66 -4.70
C ASP A 247 23.39 -10.42 -3.61
N ALA A 248 24.65 -10.04 -3.37
CA ALA A 248 25.52 -10.62 -2.35
C ALA A 248 25.28 -10.06 -0.93
N LEU A 249 24.41 -9.05 -0.75
CA LEU A 249 24.17 -8.44 0.55
C LEU A 249 23.63 -9.49 1.55
N PRO A 250 24.31 -9.71 2.69
CA PRO A 250 23.86 -10.64 3.71
C PRO A 250 22.65 -10.08 4.48
N LEU A 251 21.69 -10.96 4.74
CA LEU A 251 20.45 -10.65 5.46
C LEU A 251 20.49 -11.09 6.94
N GLU A 252 21.66 -11.51 7.43
CA GLU A 252 21.85 -11.76 8.86
C GLU A 252 21.62 -10.47 9.67
N GLY A 253 20.80 -10.54 10.71
CA GLY A 253 20.45 -9.40 11.55
C GLY A 253 19.36 -8.48 10.97
N TRP A 254 18.74 -8.85 9.85
CA TRP A 254 17.58 -8.17 9.30
C TRP A 254 16.27 -8.87 9.71
N ASN A 255 15.24 -8.08 9.99
CA ASN A 255 13.87 -8.58 10.11
C ASN A 255 13.24 -8.62 8.71
N LEU A 256 12.72 -9.77 8.30
CA LEU A 256 12.22 -9.99 6.94
C LEU A 256 10.70 -10.12 6.94
N PHE A 257 10.06 -9.45 5.99
CA PHE A 257 8.61 -9.41 5.83
C PHE A 257 8.21 -9.59 4.37
N GLY A 258 7.24 -10.47 4.10
CA GLY A 258 6.55 -10.48 2.83
C GLY A 258 5.53 -9.34 2.77
N LEU A 259 5.48 -8.61 1.66
CA LEU A 259 4.46 -7.62 1.38
C LEU A 259 3.39 -8.21 0.46
N GLY A 260 2.14 -7.88 0.74
CA GLY A 260 1.01 -8.31 -0.07
C GLY A 260 -0.32 -8.19 0.67
N VAL A 261 -1.37 -8.69 0.04
CA VAL A 261 -2.71 -8.76 0.66
C VAL A 261 -2.68 -9.78 1.79
N GLN A 262 -2.90 -9.30 3.01
CA GLN A 262 -3.02 -10.09 4.23
C GLN A 262 -4.48 -10.27 4.61
N LYS A 263 -4.81 -11.47 5.09
CA LYS A 263 -6.14 -11.83 5.58
C LYS A 263 -6.15 -11.72 7.10
N ARG A 264 -7.00 -10.85 7.66
CA ARG A 264 -7.18 -10.71 9.12
C ARG A 264 -8.61 -11.10 9.48
N LYS A 265 -8.76 -12.04 10.43
CA LYS A 265 -10.06 -12.41 10.99
C LYS A 265 -10.31 -11.59 12.25
N GLY A 266 -11.36 -10.77 12.25
CA GLY A 266 -11.83 -10.01 13.40
C GLY A 266 -13.25 -10.41 13.81
N SER A 267 -13.74 -9.83 14.91
CA SER A 267 -15.11 -10.04 15.41
C SER A 267 -16.20 -9.59 14.43
N GLY A 268 -15.88 -8.69 13.49
CA GLY A 268 -16.79 -8.17 12.46
C GLY A 268 -16.65 -8.82 11.08
N GLY A 269 -15.81 -9.85 10.92
CA GLY A 269 -15.61 -10.52 9.63
C GLY A 269 -14.14 -10.68 9.24
N THR A 270 -13.91 -11.02 7.97
CA THR A 270 -12.57 -11.11 7.38
C THR A 270 -12.25 -9.82 6.64
N THR A 271 -11.14 -9.17 6.99
CA THR A 271 -10.61 -8.02 6.26
C THR A 271 -9.41 -8.46 5.42
N PHE A 272 -9.31 -7.90 4.22
CA PHE A 272 -8.16 -8.05 3.34
C PHE A 272 -7.47 -6.69 3.26
N ASP A 273 -6.18 -6.66 3.58
CA ASP A 273 -5.43 -5.41 3.67
C ASP A 273 -4.01 -5.59 3.14
N TYR A 274 -3.48 -4.63 2.40
CA TYR A 274 -2.10 -4.71 1.93
C TYR A 274 -1.17 -4.35 3.09
N SER A 275 -0.42 -5.32 3.62
CA SER A 275 0.46 -5.09 4.77
C SER A 275 1.69 -6.00 4.75
N ALA A 276 2.59 -5.74 5.69
CA ALA A 276 3.74 -6.59 5.96
C ALA A 276 3.35 -7.75 6.89
N ALA A 277 3.85 -8.95 6.58
CA ALA A 277 3.80 -10.11 7.47
C ALA A 277 5.18 -10.76 7.55
N PRO A 278 5.59 -11.35 8.69
CA PRO A 278 6.87 -12.03 8.81
C PRO A 278 7.11 -13.01 7.66
N ALA A 279 8.29 -12.94 7.04
CA ALA A 279 8.63 -13.82 5.95
C ALA A 279 8.65 -15.28 6.42
N THR A 280 7.98 -16.16 5.68
CA THR A 280 7.92 -17.60 5.98
C THR A 280 9.10 -18.37 5.39
N THR A 281 9.80 -17.77 4.44
CA THR A 281 10.99 -18.32 3.79
C THR A 281 12.24 -17.70 4.42
N LEU A 282 13.23 -18.54 4.72
CA LEU A 282 14.53 -18.08 5.20
C LEU A 282 15.40 -17.66 4.01
N TYR A 283 15.82 -16.40 4.01
CA TYR A 283 16.73 -15.83 3.01
C TYR A 283 18.06 -15.49 3.67
N LYS A 284 19.18 -15.90 3.07
CA LYS A 284 20.52 -15.59 3.60
C LYS A 284 21.10 -14.35 2.96
N ILE A 285 20.85 -14.17 1.67
CA ILE A 285 21.28 -13.02 0.87
C ILE A 285 20.15 -12.52 -0.01
N VAL A 286 20.28 -11.32 -0.55
CA VAL A 286 19.27 -10.70 -1.42
C VAL A 286 19.03 -11.52 -2.71
N ALA A 287 20.05 -12.21 -3.22
CA ALA A 287 19.88 -13.15 -4.34
C ALA A 287 18.83 -14.24 -4.07
N ASP A 288 18.73 -14.74 -2.83
CA ASP A 288 17.76 -15.78 -2.46
C ASP A 288 16.32 -15.26 -2.61
N ILE A 289 16.09 -14.00 -2.22
CA ILE A 289 14.79 -13.33 -2.37
C ILE A 289 14.43 -13.24 -3.86
N ARG A 290 15.34 -12.74 -4.70
CA ARG A 290 15.04 -12.57 -6.14
C ARG A 290 14.85 -13.91 -6.85
N LYS A 291 15.62 -14.93 -6.46
CA LYS A 291 15.38 -16.29 -6.94
C LYS A 291 13.97 -16.75 -6.60
N LYS A 292 13.53 -16.54 -5.35
CA LYS A 292 12.18 -16.91 -4.93
C LYS A 292 11.09 -16.11 -5.67
N ILE A 293 11.28 -14.81 -5.86
CA ILE A 293 10.35 -13.97 -6.65
C ILE A 293 10.28 -14.50 -8.09
N ALA A 294 11.42 -14.81 -8.73
CA ALA A 294 11.45 -15.34 -10.07
C ALA A 294 10.78 -16.73 -10.19
N GLU A 295 10.88 -17.57 -9.15
CA GLU A 295 10.14 -18.83 -9.07
C GLU A 295 8.64 -18.60 -8.94
N ASP A 296 8.21 -17.62 -8.13
CA ASP A 296 6.79 -17.28 -7.92
C ASP A 296 6.15 -16.60 -9.14
N ASP A 297 6.92 -15.79 -9.87
CA ASP A 297 6.47 -15.09 -11.07
C ASP A 297 6.60 -15.97 -12.34
N TYR A 298 7.03 -17.23 -12.22
CA TYR A 298 7.17 -18.13 -13.37
C TYR A 298 5.79 -18.38 -14.02
N PRO A 299 5.56 -17.96 -15.28
CA PRO A 299 4.24 -18.03 -15.89
C PRO A 299 3.91 -19.42 -16.44
N GLY A 300 4.74 -20.43 -16.23
CA GLY A 300 4.60 -21.75 -16.85
C GLY A 300 5.20 -21.84 -18.26
N GLU A 301 4.78 -22.86 -19.02
CA GLU A 301 5.25 -23.15 -20.38
C GLU A 301 4.08 -23.30 -21.37
N PRO A 302 4.25 -22.88 -22.64
CA PRO A 302 3.25 -23.11 -23.68
C PRO A 302 2.89 -24.60 -23.82
N ASP A 303 1.59 -24.88 -23.88
CA ASP A 303 1.07 -26.23 -24.07
C ASP A 303 0.00 -26.24 -25.17
N PRO A 304 0.39 -26.47 -26.44
CA PRO A 304 -0.55 -26.47 -27.55
C PRO A 304 -1.51 -27.67 -27.54
N SER A 305 -1.30 -28.66 -26.66
CA SER A 305 -2.15 -29.84 -26.56
C SER A 305 -3.40 -29.62 -25.70
N ASN A 306 -3.40 -28.57 -24.87
CA ASN A 306 -4.51 -28.23 -23.99
C ASN A 306 -5.11 -26.87 -24.38
N ASN A 307 -6.43 -26.74 -24.25
CA ASN A 307 -7.13 -25.47 -24.40
C ASN A 307 -7.90 -25.16 -23.13
N PHE A 308 -7.41 -24.23 -22.32
CA PHE A 308 -8.02 -23.88 -21.05
C PHE A 308 -9.14 -22.83 -21.14
N THR A 309 -9.47 -22.36 -22.35
CA THR A 309 -10.49 -21.33 -22.55
C THR A 309 -11.85 -21.76 -21.99
N GLY A 310 -12.46 -20.91 -21.17
CA GLY A 310 -13.80 -21.12 -20.65
C GLY A 310 -14.06 -20.48 -19.29
N PHE A 311 -15.18 -20.87 -18.69
CA PHE A 311 -15.55 -20.48 -17.34
C PHE A 311 -15.46 -21.67 -16.39
N TRP A 312 -14.70 -21.49 -15.33
CA TRP A 312 -14.27 -22.54 -14.41
C TRP A 312 -14.79 -22.27 -13.01
N LYS A 313 -15.35 -23.28 -12.34
CA LYS A 313 -15.93 -23.13 -10.99
C LYS A 313 -15.59 -24.32 -10.11
N GLU A 314 -15.60 -24.14 -8.80
CA GLU A 314 -15.47 -25.27 -7.87
C GLU A 314 -16.69 -26.18 -7.93
N ASP A 315 -17.86 -25.58 -8.11
CA ASP A 315 -19.14 -26.25 -8.41
C ASP A 315 -19.84 -25.49 -9.55
N CYS A 316 -20.27 -26.21 -10.58
CA CYS A 316 -20.88 -25.60 -11.76
C CYS A 316 -22.20 -24.87 -11.49
N GLU A 317 -22.85 -25.15 -10.35
CA GLU A 317 -24.04 -24.46 -9.86
C GLU A 317 -23.73 -23.09 -9.23
N GLN A 318 -22.47 -22.76 -8.95
CA GLN A 318 -22.08 -21.47 -8.39
C GLN A 318 -22.27 -20.33 -9.40
N ALA A 319 -22.54 -19.13 -8.91
CA ALA A 319 -22.71 -17.94 -9.76
C ALA A 319 -21.40 -17.17 -10.00
N PHE A 320 -20.27 -17.64 -9.47
CA PHE A 320 -18.95 -17.04 -9.57
C PHE A 320 -17.91 -18.10 -9.93
N GLY A 321 -16.71 -17.66 -10.32
CA GLY A 321 -15.63 -18.57 -10.72
C GLY A 321 -14.49 -17.84 -11.42
N LEU A 322 -13.72 -18.57 -12.22
CA LEU A 322 -12.61 -18.05 -13.01
C LEU A 322 -12.99 -18.02 -14.49
N GLN A 323 -12.82 -16.86 -15.12
CA GLN A 323 -12.78 -16.74 -16.57
C GLN A 323 -11.33 -16.95 -17.03
N ILE A 324 -11.15 -17.87 -17.97
CA ILE A 324 -9.86 -18.14 -18.60
C ILE A 324 -9.99 -17.84 -20.09
N MET A 325 -9.23 -16.86 -20.57
CA MET A 325 -9.26 -16.39 -21.95
C MET A 325 -7.85 -16.35 -22.55
N PRO A 326 -7.65 -16.64 -23.85
CA PRO A 326 -6.38 -16.41 -24.51
C PRO A 326 -5.90 -14.97 -24.33
N TYR A 327 -4.61 -14.78 -24.07
CA TYR A 327 -3.96 -13.49 -23.89
C TYR A 327 -2.68 -13.41 -24.72
N GLY A 328 -2.51 -12.31 -25.44
CA GLY A 328 -1.34 -12.10 -26.29
C GLY A 328 -1.26 -13.04 -27.49
N LYS A 329 -0.05 -13.23 -28.02
CA LYS A 329 0.24 -14.10 -29.18
C LYS A 329 1.18 -15.27 -28.85
N ASP A 330 1.71 -15.30 -27.63
CA ASP A 330 2.67 -16.29 -27.17
C ASP A 330 2.00 -17.56 -26.63
N GLY A 331 0.66 -17.59 -26.55
CA GLY A 331 -0.11 -18.76 -26.10
C GLY A 331 -0.49 -18.73 -24.61
N LYS A 332 -0.33 -17.57 -23.95
CA LYS A 332 -0.80 -17.39 -22.57
C LYS A 332 -2.32 -17.26 -22.50
N TYR A 333 -2.80 -17.36 -21.27
CA TYR A 333 -4.15 -17.08 -20.85
C TYR A 333 -4.16 -15.96 -19.82
N SER A 334 -5.21 -15.14 -19.81
CA SER A 334 -5.59 -14.30 -18.68
C SER A 334 -6.56 -15.11 -17.82
N VAL A 335 -6.22 -15.30 -16.56
CA VAL A 335 -7.08 -15.93 -15.55
C VAL A 335 -7.61 -14.85 -14.63
N THR A 336 -8.93 -14.61 -14.69
CA THR A 336 -9.59 -13.51 -13.97
C THR A 336 -10.74 -14.06 -13.13
N PHE A 337 -10.85 -13.61 -11.87
CA PHE A 337 -12.01 -13.95 -11.04
C PHE A 337 -13.26 -13.18 -11.49
N CYS A 338 -14.39 -13.86 -11.50
CA CYS A 338 -15.69 -13.32 -11.87
C CYS A 338 -16.69 -13.56 -10.75
N GLY A 339 -17.32 -12.49 -10.27
CA GLY A 339 -18.28 -12.53 -9.16
C GLY A 339 -19.52 -11.64 -9.40
N PRO A 340 -20.26 -11.27 -8.34
CA PRO A 340 -21.48 -10.46 -8.45
C PRO A 340 -21.31 -9.12 -9.16
N GLY A 341 -20.14 -8.52 -9.07
CA GLY A 341 -19.79 -7.28 -9.77
C GLY A 341 -19.42 -7.45 -11.25
N GLY A 342 -19.43 -8.68 -11.78
CA GLY A 342 -18.93 -9.03 -13.10
C GLY A 342 -17.54 -9.66 -13.06
N CYS A 343 -16.93 -9.77 -14.25
CA CYS A 343 -15.55 -10.18 -14.43
C CYS A 343 -14.65 -8.95 -14.52
N GLY A 344 -13.41 -9.05 -14.01
CA GLY A 344 -12.37 -8.06 -14.34
C GLY A 344 -12.03 -8.08 -15.84
N THR A 345 -11.32 -7.05 -16.31
CA THR A 345 -10.82 -6.95 -17.68
C THR A 345 -9.66 -7.92 -17.89
N ALA A 346 -9.79 -8.82 -18.86
CA ALA A 346 -8.74 -9.79 -19.20
C ALA A 346 -7.43 -9.09 -19.59
N GLY A 347 -6.31 -9.54 -19.02
CA GLY A 347 -4.98 -8.99 -19.24
C GLY A 347 -4.62 -7.81 -18.33
N GLU A 348 -5.61 -7.09 -17.78
CA GLU A 348 -5.42 -5.97 -16.86
C GLU A 348 -5.62 -6.43 -15.41
N ASP A 349 -6.71 -7.14 -15.13
CA ASP A 349 -7.09 -7.56 -13.77
C ASP A 349 -6.75 -9.03 -13.47
N GLY A 350 -6.29 -9.78 -14.47
CA GLY A 350 -6.04 -11.22 -14.39
C GLY A 350 -4.56 -11.61 -14.34
N LYS A 351 -4.27 -12.82 -13.83
CA LYS A 351 -2.92 -13.40 -13.95
C LYS A 351 -2.71 -13.87 -15.39
N ASN A 352 -1.66 -13.36 -16.05
CA ASN A 352 -1.25 -13.79 -17.38
C ASN A 352 -0.28 -14.98 -17.27
N THR A 353 -0.72 -16.16 -17.68
CA THR A 353 -0.04 -17.43 -17.43
C THR A 353 -0.27 -18.44 -18.54
N PHE A 354 0.65 -19.38 -18.73
CA PHE A 354 0.42 -20.56 -19.57
C PHE A 354 -0.41 -21.64 -18.88
N ILE A 355 -0.64 -21.52 -17.57
CA ILE A 355 -1.29 -22.50 -16.67
C ILE A 355 -0.46 -23.79 -16.54
N THR A 356 -0.06 -24.41 -17.65
CA THR A 356 0.82 -25.58 -17.64
C THR A 356 2.18 -25.22 -17.03
N LYS A 357 2.57 -25.98 -15.99
CA LYS A 357 3.80 -25.80 -15.20
C LYS A 357 3.94 -24.45 -14.46
N ASP A 358 2.91 -23.61 -14.44
CA ASP A 358 2.88 -22.46 -13.55
C ASP A 358 2.66 -22.97 -12.11
N PRO A 359 3.48 -22.55 -11.12
CA PRO A 359 3.41 -23.06 -9.75
C PRO A 359 2.08 -22.79 -9.04
N ASP A 360 1.28 -21.83 -9.53
CA ASP A 360 -0.05 -21.53 -8.99
C ASP A 360 -1.15 -22.43 -9.56
N TYR A 361 -0.82 -23.32 -10.50
CA TYR A 361 -1.78 -24.21 -11.14
C TYR A 361 -1.31 -25.67 -11.16
N GLU A 362 -2.24 -26.59 -10.94
CA GLU A 362 -2.05 -28.02 -11.19
C GLU A 362 -3.02 -28.46 -12.27
N VAL A 363 -2.52 -28.78 -13.46
CA VAL A 363 -3.34 -29.32 -14.54
C VAL A 363 -3.62 -30.79 -14.28
N VAL A 364 -4.84 -31.11 -13.84
CA VAL A 364 -5.28 -32.50 -13.62
C VAL A 364 -5.79 -33.11 -14.92
N SER A 365 -6.52 -32.33 -15.72
CA SER A 365 -6.99 -32.67 -17.08
C SER A 365 -7.44 -31.41 -17.82
N GLU A 366 -7.79 -31.51 -19.11
CA GLU A 366 -8.27 -30.38 -19.92
C GLU A 366 -9.54 -29.69 -19.34
N SER A 367 -10.31 -30.38 -18.50
CA SER A 367 -11.53 -29.84 -17.87
C SER A 367 -11.45 -29.75 -16.34
N LYS A 368 -10.27 -29.98 -15.75
CA LYS A 368 -10.06 -29.92 -14.30
C LYS A 368 -8.67 -29.38 -13.98
N ILE A 369 -8.62 -28.29 -13.23
CA ILE A 369 -7.39 -27.69 -12.72
C ILE A 369 -7.50 -27.53 -11.21
N LYS A 370 -6.37 -27.43 -10.53
CA LYS A 370 -6.32 -26.85 -9.19
C LYS A 370 -5.62 -25.51 -9.25
N VAL A 371 -6.07 -24.56 -8.43
CA VAL A 371 -5.49 -23.23 -8.30
C VAL A 371 -4.99 -23.08 -6.86
N ARG A 372 -3.78 -22.58 -6.70
CA ARG A 372 -3.20 -22.33 -5.39
C ARG A 372 -3.95 -21.18 -4.73
N ASN A 373 -4.38 -21.37 -3.48
CA ASN A 373 -5.08 -20.33 -2.72
C ASN A 373 -4.13 -19.56 -1.79
N VAL A 374 -4.61 -18.46 -1.23
CA VAL A 374 -3.81 -17.54 -0.38
C VAL A 374 -3.25 -18.20 0.89
N ASP A 375 -3.86 -19.30 1.34
CA ASP A 375 -3.46 -20.05 2.53
C ASP A 375 -2.47 -21.19 2.17
N ASN A 376 -1.85 -21.15 0.97
CA ASN A 376 -1.01 -22.20 0.38
C ASN A 376 -1.73 -23.56 0.19
N GLY A 377 -3.05 -23.56 0.21
CA GLY A 377 -3.89 -24.70 -0.16
C GLY A 377 -4.16 -24.76 -1.67
N TRP A 378 -5.00 -25.71 -2.05
CA TRP A 378 -5.43 -25.91 -3.44
C TRP A 378 -6.94 -25.96 -3.53
N ASP A 379 -7.50 -25.09 -4.36
CA ASP A 379 -8.92 -25.10 -4.71
C ASP A 379 -9.08 -25.79 -6.07
N THR A 380 -10.05 -26.70 -6.18
CA THR A 380 -10.25 -27.49 -7.41
C THR A 380 -11.32 -26.85 -8.26
N TYR A 381 -11.01 -26.55 -9.51
CA TYR A 381 -11.92 -25.95 -10.48
C TYR A 381 -12.22 -26.89 -11.64
N TYR A 382 -13.47 -26.89 -12.09
CA TYR A 382 -13.98 -27.63 -13.23
C TYR A 382 -14.42 -26.67 -14.32
N ARG A 383 -14.11 -26.99 -15.58
CA ARG A 383 -14.60 -26.20 -16.72
C ARG A 383 -16.08 -26.48 -16.93
N CYS A 384 -16.93 -25.52 -16.57
CA CYS A 384 -18.38 -25.65 -16.68
C CYS A 384 -18.91 -25.27 -18.06
N THR A 385 -18.19 -24.40 -18.78
CA THR A 385 -18.48 -24.04 -20.16
C THR A 385 -17.20 -23.54 -20.85
N ARG A 386 -17.19 -23.56 -22.18
CA ARG A 386 -16.17 -22.91 -23.02
C ARG A 386 -16.51 -21.45 -23.33
N ASP A 387 -17.74 -21.03 -23.07
CA ASP A 387 -18.12 -19.63 -23.17
C ASP A 387 -17.49 -18.83 -22.02
N THR A 388 -16.78 -17.77 -22.37
CA THR A 388 -16.11 -16.90 -21.41
C THR A 388 -17.00 -15.73 -20.99
N HIS A 389 -18.12 -15.46 -21.65
CA HIS A 389 -19.00 -14.30 -21.40
C HIS A 389 -20.34 -14.71 -20.78
N LEU A 390 -20.31 -15.57 -19.76
CA LEU A 390 -21.53 -16.02 -19.11
C LEU A 390 -22.25 -14.88 -18.38
N ILE A 391 -23.57 -14.83 -18.57
CA ILE A 391 -24.47 -14.08 -17.69
C ILE A 391 -24.58 -14.85 -16.37
N LEU A 392 -24.00 -14.30 -15.30
CA LEU A 392 -24.01 -14.92 -13.98
C LEU A 392 -25.43 -14.94 -13.41
N LYS A 393 -26.00 -16.13 -13.25
CA LYS A 393 -27.33 -16.32 -12.66
C LYS A 393 -27.20 -16.62 -11.17
N TYR A 394 -27.74 -15.73 -10.35
CA TYR A 394 -27.84 -15.95 -8.90
C TYR A 394 -29.18 -16.63 -8.60
N LYS A 395 -29.17 -17.69 -7.78
CA LYS A 395 -30.42 -18.19 -7.19
C LYS A 395 -30.96 -17.05 -6.33
N GLN A 396 -32.14 -16.53 -6.69
CA GLN A 396 -32.89 -15.65 -5.80
C GLN A 396 -33.16 -16.46 -4.53
N GLN A 397 -32.58 -16.02 -3.41
CA GLN A 397 -32.82 -16.64 -2.10
C GLN A 397 -34.20 -16.29 -1.58
#